data_AF-A0A6A0QQY1-F1
#
_entry.id   AF-A0A6A0QQY1-F1
#
_cell.length_a   1.000
_cell.length_b   1.000
_cell.length_c   1.000
_cell.angle_alpha   90.00
_cell.angle_beta   90.00
_cell.angle_gamma   90.00
#
_symmetry.space_group_name_H-M   'P 1'
#
loop_
_entity.id
_entity.type
_entity.pdbx_description
1 polymer ?
#
loop_
_entity_poly.entity_id
_entity_poly.type
_entity_poly.pdbx_seq_one_letter_code
_entity_poly.pdbx_strand_id
1 'polypeptide(L)'
;MTAKNDRIESANRDRWSAAEFSGLLGAAKSGANWAWRILVEAYSPSLLGYARLRGAAEPEDVLSEVWMAAATGIQQFDGDEPGFRSWLFVIAHRRAIDAGRKGARRPHPADPASLEELSTRSA
;
A
#
# COMPACT_ATOMS: atom_id res chain seq x y z
N MET A 1 -15.26 15.51 4.88
CA MET A 1 -14.04 15.25 5.67
C MET A 1 -12.95 14.74 4.72
N THR A 2 -12.54 15.59 3.75
CA THR A 2 -11.72 15.20 2.57
C THR A 2 -10.60 16.20 2.27
N ALA A 3 -10.38 17.21 3.11
CA ALA A 3 -9.50 18.33 2.76
C ALA A 3 -7.99 18.04 2.89
N LYS A 4 -7.58 16.90 3.49
CA LYS A 4 -6.17 16.58 3.74
C LYS A 4 -5.53 15.67 2.68
N ASN A 5 -6.33 14.84 1.99
CA ASN A 5 -5.84 13.97 0.90
C ASN A 5 -5.59 14.77 -0.38
N ASP A 6 -6.46 15.74 -0.67
CA ASP A 6 -6.37 16.61 -1.86
C ASP A 6 -5.04 17.37 -1.94
N ARG A 7 -4.47 17.79 -0.80
CA ARG A 7 -3.19 18.52 -0.75
C ARG A 7 -1.98 17.63 -1.09
N ILE A 8 -2.03 16.34 -0.74
CA ILE A 8 -1.00 15.35 -1.09
C ILE A 8 -1.16 14.93 -2.56
N GLU A 9 -2.40 14.78 -3.04
CA GLU A 9 -2.71 14.44 -4.43
C GLU A 9 -2.34 15.52 -5.44
N SER A 10 -2.41 16.79 -5.03
CA SER A 10 -2.03 17.94 -5.87
C SER A 10 -0.52 17.98 -6.09
N ALA A 11 0.27 17.72 -5.04
CA ALA A 11 1.73 17.80 -5.11
C ALA A 11 2.38 16.75 -6.03
N ASN A 12 1.70 15.63 -6.29
CA ASN A 12 2.25 14.58 -7.13
C ASN A 12 1.84 14.68 -8.61
N ARG A 13 0.77 15.44 -8.92
CA ARG A 13 0.16 15.48 -10.25
C ARG A 13 1.04 16.21 -11.29
N ASP A 14 1.88 17.12 -10.83
CA ASP A 14 2.77 17.94 -11.66
C ASP A 14 4.25 17.56 -11.51
N ARG A 15 4.55 16.39 -10.90
CA ARG A 15 5.91 16.02 -10.51
C ARG A 15 6.82 15.62 -11.68
N TRP A 16 6.24 15.08 -12.74
CA TRP A 16 6.99 14.61 -13.91
C TRP A 16 6.29 15.05 -15.19
N SER A 17 7.06 15.51 -16.16
CA SER A 17 6.58 15.54 -17.54
C SER A 17 6.34 14.13 -18.07
N ALA A 18 5.54 14.01 -19.13
CA ALA A 18 5.26 12.73 -19.77
C ALA A 18 6.55 12.01 -20.23
N ALA A 19 7.54 12.75 -20.75
CA ALA A 19 8.81 12.19 -21.21
C ALA A 19 9.67 11.67 -20.05
N GLU A 20 9.78 12.43 -18.95
CA GLU A 20 10.52 12.01 -17.75
C GLU A 20 9.89 10.76 -17.14
N PHE A 21 8.56 10.73 -17.00
CA PHE A 21 7.87 9.58 -16.46
C PHE A 21 8.01 8.36 -17.37
N SER A 22 7.90 8.51 -18.68
CA SER A 22 8.10 7.41 -19.63
C SER A 22 9.52 6.82 -19.51
N GLY A 23 10.54 7.66 -19.32
CA GLY A 23 11.92 7.21 -19.08
C GLY A 23 12.07 6.47 -17.75
N LEU A 24 11.45 6.99 -16.68
CA LEU A 24 11.43 6.38 -15.37
C LEU A 24 10.74 5.00 -15.39
N LEU A 25 9.59 4.90 -16.06
CA LEU A 25 8.84 3.66 -16.23
C LEU A 25 9.64 2.63 -17.03
N GLY A 26 10.28 3.06 -18.13
CA GLY A 26 11.14 2.19 -18.94
C GLY A 26 12.33 1.64 -18.13
N ALA A 27 12.96 2.47 -17.31
CA ALA A 27 14.05 2.06 -16.43
C ALA A 27 13.57 1.12 -15.31
N ALA A 28 12.41 1.37 -14.72
CA ALA A 28 11.83 0.45 -13.72
C ALA A 28 11.49 -0.92 -14.34
N LYS A 29 10.95 -0.94 -15.56
CA LYS A 29 10.70 -2.17 -16.34
C LYS A 29 11.99 -2.94 -16.67
N SER A 30 13.11 -2.26 -16.89
CA SER A 30 14.40 -2.94 -17.11
C SER A 30 15.08 -3.42 -15.82
N GLY A 31 14.46 -3.22 -14.66
CA GLY A 31 15.00 -3.61 -13.36
C GLY A 31 16.00 -2.61 -12.78
N ALA A 32 16.04 -1.37 -13.27
CA ALA A 32 16.95 -0.37 -12.74
C ALA A 32 16.53 0.08 -11.33
N ASN A 33 17.34 -0.27 -10.33
CA ASN A 33 17.07 0.01 -8.91
C ASN A 33 16.86 1.51 -8.60
N TRP A 34 17.53 2.41 -9.32
CA TRP A 34 17.39 3.85 -9.13
C TRP A 34 15.98 4.34 -9.49
N ALA A 35 15.36 3.76 -10.52
CA ALA A 35 14.02 4.12 -10.95
C ALA A 35 12.98 3.67 -9.93
N TRP A 36 13.12 2.43 -9.44
CA TRP A 36 12.30 1.91 -8.35
C TRP A 36 12.39 2.75 -7.08
N ARG A 37 13.60 3.18 -6.70
CA ARG A 37 13.78 4.05 -5.53
C ARG A 37 13.00 5.35 -5.68
N ILE A 38 13.08 6.02 -6.83
CA ILE A 38 12.36 7.28 -7.09
C ILE A 38 10.84 7.06 -7.00
N LEU A 39 10.31 5.99 -7.61
CA LEU A 39 8.89 5.66 -7.54
C LEU A 39 8.45 5.38 -6.09
N VAL A 40 9.21 4.56 -5.37
CA VAL A 40 8.91 4.20 -3.98
C VAL A 40 8.88 5.44 -3.09
N GLU A 41 9.91 6.29 -3.15
CA GLU A 41 9.98 7.53 -2.38
C GLU A 41 8.85 8.50 -2.74
N ALA A 42 8.45 8.55 -4.01
CA ALA A 42 7.41 9.45 -4.47
C ALA A 42 6.01 9.05 -4.00
N TYR A 43 5.65 7.77 -4.11
CA TYR A 43 4.27 7.33 -3.90
C TYR A 43 4.01 6.75 -2.51
N SER A 44 5.02 6.20 -1.82
CA SER A 44 4.82 5.50 -0.54
C SER A 44 4.11 6.34 0.54
N PRO A 45 4.43 7.64 0.74
CA PRO A 45 3.73 8.44 1.75
C PRO A 45 2.22 8.52 1.50
N SER A 46 1.79 8.66 0.25
CA SER A 46 0.38 8.76 -0.13
C SER A 46 -0.35 7.42 0.01
N LEU A 47 0.29 6.32 -0.40
CA LEU A 47 -0.27 4.96 -0.26
C LEU A 47 -0.40 4.55 1.20
N LEU A 48 0.58 4.90 2.03
CA LEU A 48 0.56 4.64 3.46
C LEU A 48 -0.53 5.46 4.17
N GLY A 49 -0.67 6.74 3.82
CA GLY A 49 -1.76 7.59 4.29
C GLY A 49 -3.13 7.02 3.91
N TYR A 50 -3.27 6.52 2.68
CA TYR A 50 -4.49 5.86 2.23
C TYR A 50 -4.79 4.57 2.99
N ALA A 51 -3.81 3.69 3.18
CA ALA A 51 -3.99 2.45 3.94
C ALA A 51 -4.47 2.74 5.38
N ARG A 52 -3.89 3.74 6.05
CA ARG A 52 -4.33 4.23 7.37
C ARG A 52 -5.76 4.75 7.35
N LEU A 53 -6.11 5.58 6.36
CA LEU A 53 -7.47 6.10 6.20
C LEU A 53 -8.51 4.99 6.01
N ARG A 54 -8.11 3.88 5.38
CA ARG A 54 -8.96 2.70 5.18
C ARG A 54 -9.02 1.76 6.40
N GLY A 55 -8.32 2.08 7.48
CA GLY A 55 -8.34 1.29 8.72
C GLY A 55 -7.54 -0.02 8.64
N ALA A 56 -6.51 -0.09 7.79
CA ALA A 56 -5.60 -1.23 7.80
C ALA A 56 -4.92 -1.35 9.17
N ALA A 57 -4.93 -2.54 9.76
CA ALA A 57 -4.27 -2.80 11.05
C ALA A 57 -2.75 -2.60 10.96
N GLU A 58 -2.14 -3.08 9.88
CA GLU A 58 -0.72 -2.90 9.54
C GLU A 58 -0.59 -2.21 8.17
N PRO A 59 -0.62 -0.87 8.11
CA PRO A 59 -0.53 -0.11 6.85
C PRO A 59 0.76 -0.35 6.05
N GLU A 60 1.86 -0.62 6.74
CA GLU A 60 3.18 -0.89 6.19
C GLU A 60 3.23 -2.25 5.47
N ASP A 61 2.47 -3.24 5.94
CA ASP A 61 2.28 -4.53 5.24
C ASP A 61 1.51 -4.33 3.95
N VAL A 62 0.43 -3.53 3.98
CA VAL A 62 -0.33 -3.15 2.78
C VAL A 62 0.58 -2.47 1.76
N LEU A 63 1.44 -1.55 2.20
CA LEU A 63 2.39 -0.87 1.33
C LEU A 63 3.38 -1.85 0.68
N SER A 64 3.89 -2.80 1.46
CA SER A 64 4.81 -3.84 0.96
C SER A 64 4.14 -4.71 -0.10
N GLU A 65 2.89 -5.14 0.14
CA GLU A 65 2.11 -5.91 -0.83
C GLU A 65 1.81 -5.11 -2.11
N VAL A 66 1.60 -3.79 -1.99
CA VAL A 66 1.42 -2.91 -3.16
C VAL A 66 2.66 -2.91 -4.04
N TRP A 67 3.85 -2.70 -3.45
CA TRP A 67 5.09 -2.67 -4.22
C TRP A 67 5.46 -4.04 -4.80
N MET A 68 5.18 -5.14 -4.12
CA MET A 68 5.32 -6.49 -4.67
C MET A 68 4.41 -6.72 -5.89
N ALA A 69 3.14 -6.31 -5.78
CA ALA A 69 2.21 -6.39 -6.90
C ALA A 69 2.61 -5.47 -8.06
N ALA A 70 3.13 -4.27 -7.75
CA ALA A 70 3.64 -3.36 -8.76
C ALA A 70 4.86 -3.95 -9.48
N ALA A 71 5.83 -4.52 -8.76
CA ALA A 71 7.02 -5.14 -9.35
C ALA A 71 6.69 -6.29 -10.32
N THR A 72 5.66 -7.06 -10.01
CA THR A 72 5.20 -8.17 -10.88
C THR A 72 4.36 -7.69 -12.06
N GLY A 73 3.52 -6.66 -11.87
CA GLY A 73 2.62 -6.14 -12.90
C GLY A 73 3.20 -5.04 -13.79
N ILE A 74 4.36 -4.47 -13.45
CA ILE A 74 4.90 -3.31 -14.16
C ILE A 74 5.18 -3.61 -15.63
N GLN A 75 5.51 -4.85 -15.97
CA GLN A 75 5.80 -5.26 -17.35
C GLN A 75 4.59 -5.12 -18.27
N GLN A 76 3.39 -5.38 -17.73
CA GLN A 76 2.12 -5.26 -18.48
C GLN A 76 1.50 -3.87 -18.36
N PHE A 77 1.99 -3.03 -17.45
CA PHE A 77 1.48 -1.68 -17.31
C PHE A 77 1.86 -0.82 -18.53
N ASP A 78 0.87 -0.16 -19.10
CA ASP A 78 1.04 0.84 -20.15
C ASP A 78 0.21 2.07 -19.79
N GLY A 79 0.80 3.27 -19.93
CA GLY A 79 0.19 4.52 -19.51
C GLY A 79 1.15 5.57 -18.98
N ASP A 80 0.57 6.70 -18.59
CA ASP A 80 1.26 7.86 -18.05
C ASP A 80 1.31 7.84 -16.51
N GLU A 81 1.86 8.90 -15.92
CA GLU A 81 1.96 9.05 -14.46
C GLU A 81 0.58 9.00 -13.78
N PRO A 82 -0.45 9.75 -14.22
CA PRO A 82 -1.78 9.64 -13.64
C PRO A 82 -2.33 8.22 -13.67
N GLY A 83 -2.13 7.50 -14.78
CA GLY A 83 -2.52 6.11 -14.94
C GLY A 83 -1.78 5.19 -13.96
N PHE A 84 -0.47 5.35 -13.83
CA PHE A 84 0.37 4.55 -12.93
C PHE A 84 -0.03 4.77 -11.48
N ARG A 85 -0.20 6.03 -11.08
CA ARG A 85 -0.68 6.39 -9.75
C ARG A 85 -2.03 5.74 -9.46
N SER A 86 -2.99 5.90 -10.37
CA SER A 86 -4.32 5.30 -10.23
C SER A 86 -4.23 3.77 -10.09
N TRP A 87 -3.37 3.13 -10.88
CA TRP A 87 -3.11 1.70 -10.79
C TRP A 87 -2.54 1.29 -9.43
N LEU A 88 -1.58 2.02 -8.86
CA LEU A 88 -1.07 1.77 -7.50
C LEU A 88 -2.19 1.87 -6.45
N PHE A 89 -3.07 2.87 -6.55
CA PHE A 89 -4.19 3.02 -5.63
C PHE A 89 -5.25 1.92 -5.77
N VAL A 90 -5.48 1.41 -6.98
CA VAL A 90 -6.34 0.24 -7.20
C VAL A 90 -5.77 -0.99 -6.48
N ILE A 91 -4.46 -1.20 -6.55
CA ILE A 91 -3.79 -2.28 -5.82
C ILE A 91 -3.95 -2.06 -4.31
N ALA A 92 -3.64 -0.85 -3.81
CA ALA A 92 -3.73 -0.52 -2.39
C ALA A 92 -5.14 -0.70 -1.83
N HIS A 93 -6.17 -0.33 -2.59
CA HIS A 93 -7.56 -0.52 -2.22
C HIS A 93 -7.90 -2.00 -2.00
N ARG A 94 -7.50 -2.87 -2.94
CA ARG A 94 -7.72 -4.32 -2.84
C ARG A 94 -7.03 -4.89 -1.61
N ARG A 95 -5.75 -4.53 -1.39
CA ARG A 95 -4.96 -5.00 -0.24
C ARG A 95 -5.50 -4.53 1.11
N ALA A 96 -5.91 -3.27 1.21
CA ALA A 96 -6.50 -2.73 2.44
C ALA A 96 -7.82 -3.42 2.82
N ILE A 97 -8.67 -3.74 1.84
CA ILE A 97 -9.90 -4.52 2.08
C ILE A 97 -9.59 -5.93 2.57
N ASP A 98 -8.62 -6.61 1.94
CA ASP A 98 -8.25 -7.96 2.32
C ASP A 98 -7.60 -8.03 3.71
N ALA A 99 -6.80 -7.03 4.08
CA ALA A 99 -6.25 -6.87 5.42
C ALA A 99 -7.37 -6.71 6.48
N GLY A 100 -8.37 -5.87 6.21
CA GLY A 100 -9.52 -5.69 7.10
C GLY A 100 -10.34 -6.98 7.30
N ARG A 101 -10.50 -7.79 6.24
CA ARG A 101 -11.18 -9.10 6.32
C ARG A 101 -10.38 -10.12 7.14
N LYS A 102 -9.05 -10.14 7.02
CA LYS A 102 -8.18 -11.02 7.81
C LYS A 102 -8.20 -10.63 9.29
N GLY A 103 -8.19 -9.34 9.60
CA GLY A 103 -8.31 -8.82 10.96
C GLY A 103 -9.64 -9.19 11.62
N ALA A 104 -10.76 -9.02 10.93
CA ALA A 104 -12.10 -9.37 11.44
C ALA A 104 -12.30 -10.89 11.65
N ARG A 105 -11.52 -11.74 10.96
CA ARG A 105 -11.57 -13.20 11.08
C ARG A 105 -10.65 -13.76 12.15
N ARG A 106 -9.76 -12.96 12.74
CA ARG A 106 -8.85 -13.43 13.78
C ARG A 106 -9.60 -13.38 15.12
N PRO A 107 -9.90 -14.52 15.77
CA PRO A 107 -10.29 -14.48 17.17
C PRO A 107 -9.15 -13.80 17.90
N HIS A 108 -9.46 -12.80 18.73
CA HIS A 108 -8.49 -12.29 19.69
C HIS A 108 -7.90 -13.51 20.41
N PRO A 109 -6.57 -13.68 20.50
CA PRO A 109 -6.02 -14.73 21.33
C PRO A 109 -6.63 -14.53 22.72
N ALA A 110 -7.28 -15.56 23.24
CA ALA A 110 -7.83 -15.52 24.59
C ALA A 110 -6.75 -14.97 25.51
N ASP A 111 -7.10 -13.95 26.29
CA ASP A 111 -6.22 -13.33 27.27
C ASP A 111 -5.53 -14.44 28.07
N PRO A 112 -4.20 -14.52 28.17
CA PRO A 112 -3.52 -15.58 28.92
C PRO A 112 -3.98 -15.65 30.39
N ALA A 113 -4.55 -14.57 30.93
CA ALA A 113 -5.20 -14.58 32.24
C ALA A 113 -6.41 -15.53 32.33
N SER A 114 -7.13 -15.74 31.22
CA SER A 114 -8.30 -16.63 31.17
C SER A 114 -7.96 -18.13 31.12
N LEU A 115 -6.70 -18.48 30.84
CA LEU A 115 -6.21 -19.86 30.85
C LEU A 115 -5.78 -20.33 32.24
N GLU A 116 -5.40 -19.42 33.15
CA GLU A 116 -5.07 -19.76 34.55
C GLU A 116 -6.32 -20.10 35.38
N GLU A 117 -7.44 -19.40 35.18
CA GLU A 117 -8.70 -19.63 35.91
C GLU A 117 -9.35 -21.00 35.62
N LEU A 118 -9.12 -21.57 34.44
CA LEU A 118 -9.59 -22.90 34.07
C LEU A 118 -8.72 -24.03 34.65
N SER A 119 -7.46 -23.73 34.96
CA SER A 119 -6.51 -24.69 35.56
C SER A 119 -6.75 -24.87 37.07
N THR A 120 -7.24 -23.83 37.76
CA THR A 120 -7.44 -23.86 39.23
C THR A 120 -8.78 -24.44 39.68
N ARG A 121 -9.73 -24.70 38.77
CA ARG A 121 -11.07 -25.22 39.11
C ARG A 121 -11.20 -26.74 39.20
N SER A 122 -10.10 -27.47 39.02
CA SER A 122 -10.09 -28.95 39.05
C SER A 122 -9.28 -29.53 40.23
N ALA A 123 -9.38 -28.93 41.42
CA ALA A 123 -8.91 -29.52 42.67
C ALA A 123 -10.09 -30.12 43.47
#